data_AF-A0A5E7SMP9-F1
#
_entry.id   AF-A0A5E7SMP9-F1
#
_cell.length_a   1.000
_cell.length_b   1.000
_cell.length_c   1.000
_cell.angle_alpha   90.00
_cell.angle_beta   90.00
_cell.angle_gamma   90.00
#
_symmetry.space_group_name_H-M   'P 1'
#
loop_
_entity.id
_entity.type
_entity.pdbx_description
1 polymer ?
#
loop_
_entity_poly.entity_id
_entity_poly.type
_entity_poly.pdbx_seq_one_letter_code
_entity_poly.pdbx_strand_id
1 'polypeptide(L)' 'MRYLISLFAPRPLHRCFALLDRNGHCQAFKQCSLQPMGDGWVEIEEIRLNWLHHPLPANARVDQRQTRARVQHLLTT' A
#
# COMPACT_ATOMS: atom_id res chain seq x y z
N MET A 1 25.93 -23.27 -9.11
CA MET A 1 26.04 -21.86 -9.55
C MET A 1 24.65 -21.32 -9.89
N ARG A 2 23.86 -20.87 -8.89
CA ARG A 2 22.51 -20.31 -9.11
C ARG A 2 22.31 -19.11 -8.18
N TYR A 3 23.01 -17.99 -8.45
CA TYR A 3 22.96 -16.83 -7.55
C TYR A 3 22.66 -15.51 -8.27
N LEU A 4 22.40 -15.50 -9.58
CA LEU A 4 22.21 -14.25 -10.35
C LEU A 4 20.76 -13.97 -10.77
N ILE A 5 19.81 -14.84 -10.44
CA ILE A 5 18.40 -14.70 -10.87
C ILE A 5 17.62 -13.70 -9.99
N SER A 6 18.18 -13.28 -8.85
CA SER A 6 17.55 -12.32 -7.93
C SER A 6 17.42 -10.90 -8.51
N LEU A 7 18.25 -10.54 -9.49
CA LEU A 7 18.28 -9.19 -10.07
C LEU A 7 17.11 -8.92 -11.04
N PHE A 8 16.50 -9.96 -11.59
CA PHE A 8 15.33 -9.87 -12.46
C PHE A 8 14.02 -10.21 -11.74
N ALA A 9 14.07 -10.50 -10.44
CA ALA A 9 12.87 -10.67 -9.66
C ALA A 9 12.11 -9.33 -9.61
N PRO A 10 10.81 -9.29 -9.95
CA PRO A 10 10.03 -8.07 -9.85
C PRO A 10 10.14 -7.54 -8.43
N ARG A 11 10.73 -6.35 -8.28
CA ARG A 11 10.90 -5.73 -6.97
C ARG A 11 9.53 -5.64 -6.31
N PRO A 12 9.40 -6.01 -5.03
CA PRO A 12 8.12 -5.87 -4.34
C PRO A 12 7.72 -4.40 -4.40
N LEU A 13 6.62 -4.13 -5.09
CA LEU A 13 6.05 -2.78 -5.15
C LEU A 13 5.71 -2.38 -3.72
N HIS A 14 6.48 -1.44 -3.18
CA HIS A 14 6.25 -0.92 -1.84
C HIS A 14 4.91 -0.21 -1.82
N ARG A 15 3.96 -0.73 -1.06
CA ARG A 15 2.65 -0.14 -0.88
C ARG A 15 2.71 0.90 0.22
N CYS A 16 1.85 1.91 0.12
CA CYS A 16 1.73 2.94 1.12
C CYS A 16 0.48 2.66 1.96
N PHE A 17 0.60 2.85 3.27
CA PHE A 17 -0.48 2.67 4.22
C PHE A 17 -0.59 3.90 5.12
N ALA A 18 -1.81 4.28 5.42
CA ALA A 18 -2.15 5.31 6.39
C ALA A 18 -2.87 4.66 7.57
N LEU A 19 -2.47 5.01 8.79
CA LEU A 19 -3.18 4.63 10.01
C LEU A 19 -4.27 5.67 10.27
N LEU A 20 -5.52 5.23 10.33
CA LEU A 20 -6.65 6.08 10.64
C LEU A 20 -7.09 5.91 12.11
N ASP A 21 -7.43 7.02 12.74
CA ASP A 21 -8.16 7.01 14.02
C ASP A 21 -9.61 6.53 13.83
N ARG A 22 -10.30 6.28 14.94
CA ARG A 22 -11.75 5.99 14.98
C ARG A 22 -12.60 7.09 14.31
N ASN A 23 -12.10 8.32 14.32
CA ASN A 23 -12.72 9.47 13.67
C ASN A 23 -12.38 9.59 12.16
N GLY A 24 -11.55 8.68 11.62
CA GLY A 24 -11.13 8.68 10.22
C GLY A 24 -9.98 9.64 9.89
N HIS A 25 -9.33 10.22 10.91
CA HIS A 25 -8.18 11.11 10.73
C HIS A 25 -6.88 10.33 10.58
N CYS A 26 -6.00 10.76 9.69
CA CYS A 26 -4.72 10.09 9.50
C CYS A 26 -3.75 10.41 10.66
N GLN A 27 -3.26 9.39 11.35
CA GLN A 27 -2.30 9.52 12.44
C GLN A 27 -0.87 9.24 12.01
N ALA A 28 -0.66 8.26 11.12
CA ALA A 28 0.67 7.82 10.73
C ALA A 28 0.68 7.27 9.32
N PHE A 29 1.88 7.22 8.72
CA PHE A 29 2.11 6.62 7.41
C PHE A 29 3.15 5.52 7.53
N LYS A 30 3.01 4.49 6.69
CA LYS A 30 3.97 3.39 6.60
C LYS A 30 4.06 2.92 5.17
N GLN A 31 5.29 2.73 4.68
CA GLN A 31 5.55 2.15 3.38
C GLN A 31 6.10 0.74 3.58
N CYS A 32 5.35 -0.28 3.12
CA CYS A 32 5.75 -1.67 3.22
C CYS A 32 5.13 -2.50 2.10
N SER A 33 5.77 -3.61 1.74
CA SER A 33 5.26 -4.54 0.74
C SER A 33 4.16 -5.46 1.28
N LEU A 34 4.19 -5.72 2.59
CA LEU A 34 3.23 -6.54 3.31
C LEU A 34 2.19 -5.67 4.02
N GLN A 35 1.00 -6.21 4.26
CA GLN A 35 -0.01 -5.52 5.05
C GLN A 35 0.51 -5.36 6.49
N PRO A 36 0.55 -4.12 7.02
CA PRO A 36 0.97 -3.90 8.40
C PRO A 36 0.01 -4.58 9.37
N MET A 37 0.56 -5.14 10.44
CA MET A 37 -0.24 -5.71 11.53
C MET A 37 -0.87 -4.58 12.36
N GLY A 38 -2.14 -4.76 12.70
CA GLY A 38 -2.95 -3.82 13.50
C GLY A 38 -4.19 -3.33 12.77
N ASP A 39 -5.18 -2.88 13.52
CA ASP A 39 -6.42 -2.31 12.99
C ASP A 39 -6.23 -0.84 12.57
N GLY A 40 -7.06 -0.38 11.62
CA GLY A 40 -7.08 1.01 11.17
C GLY A 40 -6.06 1.36 10.09
N TRP A 41 -5.23 0.41 9.64
CA TRP A 41 -4.38 0.61 8.47
C TRP A 41 -5.18 0.52 7.17
N VAL A 42 -5.13 1.58 6.39
CA VAL A 42 -5.76 1.67 5.06
C VAL A 42 -4.68 1.85 4.01
N GLU A 43 -4.79 1.09 2.91
CA GLU A 43 -3.89 1.22 1.76
C GLU A 43 -4.19 2.51 1.01
N ILE A 44 -3.14 3.27 0.68
CA ILE A 44 -3.20 4.55 -0.02
C ILE A 44 -2.28 4.52 -1.22
N GLU A 45 -2.61 5.28 -2.27
CA GLU A 45 -1.81 5.32 -3.49
C GLU A 45 -0.45 5.99 -3.25
N GLU A 46 -0.43 7.03 -2.42
CA GLU A 46 0.76 7.83 -2.12
C GLU A 46 0.69 8.40 -0.70
N ILE A 47 1.84 8.74 -0.13
CA ILE A 47 1.93 9.38 1.19
C ILE A 47 1.93 10.91 0.99
N ARG A 48 0.91 11.59 1.49
CA ARG A 48 0.89 13.06 1.59
C ARG A 48 0.84 13.51 3.03
N LEU A 49 1.85 14.27 3.45
CA LEU A 49 1.93 14.85 4.80
C LEU A 49 0.76 15.79 5.12
N ASN A 50 0.14 16.41 4.11
CA ASN A 50 -1.05 17.25 4.27
C ASN A 50 -2.27 16.49 4.82
N TRP A 51 -2.27 15.16 4.78
CA TRP A 51 -3.35 14.36 5.37
C TRP A 51 -3.15 14.10 6.86
N LEU A 52 -1.96 14.36 7.41
CA LEU A 52 -1.69 14.13 8.83
C LEU A 52 -2.65 14.97 9.68
N HIS A 53 -3.32 14.32 10.64
CA HIS A 53 -4.38 14.88 11.48
C HIS A 53 -5.65 15.33 10.74
N HIS A 54 -5.73 15.10 9.43
CA HIS A 54 -6.90 15.41 8.60
C HIS A 54 -7.64 14.13 8.17
N PRO A 55 -8.93 14.23 7.83
CA PRO A 55 -9.69 13.10 7.31
C PRO A 55 -9.12 12.65 5.96
N LEU A 56 -8.90 11.34 5.82
CA LEU A 56 -8.36 10.78 4.59
C LEU A 56 -9.42 10.83 3.47
N PRO A 57 -9.17 11.52 2.35
CA PRO A 57 -10.14 11.61 1.25
C PRO A 57 -10.36 10.24 0.60
N ALA A 58 -11.59 9.97 0.16
CA ALA A 58 -11.95 8.68 -0.43
C ALA A 58 -11.10 8.31 -1.65
N ASN A 59 -10.76 9.30 -2.49
CA ASN A 59 -9.90 9.10 -3.67
C ASN A 59 -8.46 8.69 -3.33
N ALA A 60 -7.97 8.93 -2.11
CA ALA A 60 -6.64 8.50 -1.72
C ALA A 60 -6.58 7.02 -1.35
N ARG A 61 -7.73 6.39 -1.07
CA ARG A 61 -7.83 4.99 -0.64
C ARG A 61 -7.75 4.10 -1.87
N VAL A 62 -6.80 3.18 -1.87
CA VAL A 62 -6.72 2.14 -2.92
C VAL A 62 -7.89 1.18 -2.69
N ASP A 63 -8.80 1.08 -3.66
CA ASP A 63 -9.80 0.02 -3.64
C ASP A 63 -9.06 -1.33 -3.77
N GLN A 64 -9.21 -2.20 -2.76
CA GLN A 64 -8.57 -3.52 -2.70
C GLN A 64 -8.73 -4.34 -3.99
N ARG A 65 -9.77 -4.08 -4.80
CA ARG A 65 -9.98 -4.73 -6.10
C ARG A 65 -8.87 -4.43 -7.09
N GLN A 66 -8.33 -3.21 -7.11
CA GLN A 66 -7.23 -2.86 -8.01
C GLN A 66 -5.95 -3.63 -7.69
N THR A 67 -5.69 -3.84 -6.41
CA THR A 67 -4.54 -4.59 -5.94
C THR A 67 -4.57 -6.05 -6.40
N ARG A 68 -5.76 -6.68 -6.42
CA ARG A 68 -5.94 -8.04 -6.95
C ARG A 68 -5.83 -8.09 -8.48
N ALA A 69 -6.38 -7.11 -9.19
CA ALA A 69 -6.30 -7.02 -10.65
C ALA A 69 -4.85 -6.88 -11.15
N ARG A 70 -4.00 -6.13 -10.43
CA ARG A 70 -2.58 -5.98 -10.79
C ARG A 70 -1.77 -7.27 -10.64
N VAL A 71 -2.10 -8.09 -9.64
CA VAL A 71 -1.46 -9.42 -9.49
C VAL A 71 -1.90 -10.36 -10.62
N GLN A 72 -3.15 -10.28 -11.06
CA GLN A 72 -3.69 -11.13 -12.14
C GLN A 72 -3.07 -10.81 -13.51
N HIS A 73 -2.75 -9.55 -13.79
CA HIS A 73 -2.09 -9.18 -15.05
C HIS A 73 -0.65 -9.73 -15.20
N LEU A 74 0.00 -10.14 -14.10
CA LEU A 74 1.36 -10.69 -14.15
C LEU A 74 1.41 -12.21 -14.39
N LEU A 75 0.26 -12.89 -14.39
CA LEU A 75 0.16 -14.34 -14.58
C LEU A 75 -0.29 -14.76 -15.99
N THR A 76 -0.39 -13.81 -16.92
CA THR A 76 -0.80 -14.07 -18.31
C THR A 76 0.36 -13.79 -19.27
N THR A 77 1.33 -14.70 -19.33
CA THR A 77 2.31 -14.83 -20.43
C THR A 77 2.85 -16.25 -20.44
#